data_AF-A0A1B6GYS4-F1
#
_entry.id   AF-A0A1B6GYS4-F1
#
_cell.length_a   1.000
_cell.length_b   1.000
_cell.length_c   1.000
_cell.angle_alpha   90.00
_cell.angle_beta   90.00
_cell.angle_gamma   90.00
#
_symmetry.space_group_name_H-M   'P 1'
#
loop_
_entity.id
_entity.type
_entity.pdbx_description
1 polymer ?
#
loop_
_entity_poly.entity_id
_entity_poly.type
_entity_poly.pdbx_seq_one_letter_code
_entity_poly.pdbx_strand_id
1 'polypeptide(L)'
;STRCKKNYDLRLKLLRKQAASDHINHADNKSKAMWEIINTTWSKREKSVNVIKLEINGKIIDKPVEVADHLNSHFVHIAEKTLEINNTIQRTTLPPLQQPTFQQLLHIRETNVNEVRTIINDLKSKTSSGLDEIS
;
A
#
# COMPACT_ATOMS: atom_id res chain seq x y z
N SER A 1 -1.16 -17.13 -37.82
CA SER A 1 -0.99 -17.32 -36.36
C SER A 1 -1.76 -16.36 -35.46
N THR A 2 -1.79 -15.05 -35.72
CA THR A 2 -2.42 -14.05 -34.81
C THR A 2 -3.93 -14.19 -34.63
N ARG A 3 -4.68 -14.54 -35.68
CA ARG A 3 -6.15 -14.77 -35.62
C ARG A 3 -6.53 -15.98 -34.76
N CYS A 4 -5.75 -17.07 -34.86
CA CYS A 4 -5.96 -18.28 -34.06
C CYS A 4 -5.73 -18.00 -32.57
N LYS A 5 -4.64 -17.29 -32.22
CA LYS A 5 -4.37 -16.84 -30.85
C LYS A 5 -5.51 -15.97 -30.29
N LYS A 6 -5.99 -14.99 -31.06
CA LYS A 6 -7.11 -14.13 -30.65
C LYS A 6 -8.39 -14.93 -30.37
N ASN A 7 -8.74 -15.87 -31.24
CA ASN A 7 -9.91 -16.73 -31.04
C ASN A 7 -9.77 -17.64 -29.81
N TYR A 8 -8.56 -18.17 -29.60
CA TYR A 8 -8.23 -18.95 -28.41
C TYR A 8 -8.38 -18.11 -27.14
N ASP A 9 -7.81 -16.91 -27.11
CA ASP A 9 -7.90 -16.00 -25.95
C ASP A 9 -9.36 -15.61 -25.65
N LEU A 10 -10.16 -15.37 -26.69
CA LEU A 10 -11.59 -15.08 -26.55
C LEU A 10 -12.35 -16.27 -25.95
N ARG A 11 -12.08 -17.48 -26.46
CA ARG A 11 -12.69 -18.72 -25.95
C ARG A 11 -12.30 -18.96 -24.49
N LEU A 12 -11.04 -18.72 -24.13
CA LEU A 12 -10.55 -18.85 -22.77
C LEU A 12 -11.23 -17.87 -21.80
N LYS A 13 -11.43 -16.61 -22.22
CA LYS A 13 -12.16 -15.61 -21.43
C LYS A 13 -13.61 -16.03 -21.19
N LEU A 14 -14.27 -16.54 -22.23
CA LEU A 14 -15.65 -16.99 -22.16
C LEU A 14 -15.79 -18.18 -21.19
N LEU A 15 -14.91 -19.17 -21.28
CA LEU A 15 -14.90 -20.32 -20.38
C LEU A 15 -14.68 -19.91 -18.91
N ARG A 16 -13.76 -18.96 -18.67
CA ARG A 16 -13.53 -18.43 -17.31
C ARG A 16 -14.75 -17.71 -16.76
N LYS A 17 -15.44 -16.92 -17.58
CA LYS A 17 -16.67 -16.23 -17.18
C LYS A 17 -17.77 -17.24 -16.83
N GLN A 18 -17.94 -18.28 -17.65
CA GLN A 18 -18.93 -19.32 -17.43
C GLN A 18 -18.67 -20.06 -16.11
N ALA A 19 -17.44 -20.55 -15.92
CA ALA A 19 -17.05 -21.26 -14.70
C ALA A 19 -17.22 -20.40 -13.43
N ALA A 20 -16.88 -19.11 -13.49
CA ALA A 20 -17.10 -18.18 -12.38
C ALA A 20 -18.60 -17.98 -12.07
N SER A 21 -19.43 -17.84 -13.11
CA SER A 21 -20.88 -17.73 -12.95
C SER A 21 -21.48 -18.98 -12.32
N ASP A 22 -21.06 -20.16 -12.80
CA ASP A 22 -21.55 -21.43 -12.28
C ASP A 22 -21.13 -21.61 -10.81
N HIS A 23 -19.89 -21.25 -10.45
CA HIS A 23 -19.42 -21.28 -9.06
C HIS A 23 -20.25 -20.38 -8.14
N ILE A 24 -20.58 -19.14 -8.57
CA ILE A 24 -21.40 -18.23 -7.77
C ILE A 24 -22.83 -18.74 -7.64
N ASN A 25 -23.39 -19.32 -8.71
CA ASN A 25 -24.78 -19.77 -8.73
C ASN A 25 -25.02 -21.00 -7.85
N HIS A 26 -24.04 -21.90 -7.75
CA HIS A 26 -24.14 -23.15 -6.99
C HIS A 26 -23.57 -23.05 -5.57
N ALA A 27 -22.98 -21.91 -5.18
CA ALA A 27 -22.42 -21.74 -3.83
C ALA A 27 -23.51 -21.41 -2.81
N ASP A 28 -23.44 -22.09 -1.65
CA ASP A 28 -24.30 -21.80 -0.49
C ASP A 28 -24.17 -20.35 -0.01
N ASN A 29 -22.95 -19.79 -0.09
CA ASN A 29 -22.66 -18.41 0.24
C ASN A 29 -22.10 -17.66 -0.98
N LYS A 30 -23.00 -16.98 -1.69
CA LYS A 30 -22.68 -16.22 -2.92
C LYS A 30 -21.66 -15.11 -2.69
N SER A 31 -21.74 -14.41 -1.57
CA SER A 31 -20.79 -13.34 -1.22
C SER A 31 -19.38 -13.89 -1.01
N LYS A 32 -19.27 -15.03 -0.31
CA LYS A 32 -17.98 -15.71 -0.11
C LYS A 32 -17.41 -16.23 -1.43
N ALA A 33 -18.24 -16.89 -2.26
CA ALA A 33 -17.82 -17.38 -3.57
C ALA A 33 -17.37 -16.25 -4.51
N MET A 34 -18.02 -15.09 -4.45
CA MET A 34 -17.60 -13.89 -5.18
C MET A 34 -16.24 -13.37 -4.68
N TRP A 35 -16.04 -13.30 -3.37
CA TRP A 35 -14.76 -12.91 -2.77
C TRP A 35 -13.62 -13.86 -3.11
N GLU A 36 -13.88 -15.16 -3.17
CA GLU A 36 -12.89 -16.17 -3.60
C GLU A 36 -12.47 -15.96 -5.07
N ILE A 37 -13.40 -15.64 -5.96
CA ILE A 37 -13.09 -15.31 -7.36
C ILE A 37 -12.25 -14.03 -7.46
N ILE A 38 -12.58 -13.00 -6.68
CA ILE A 38 -11.80 -11.75 -6.64
C ILE A 38 -10.38 -12.03 -6.12
N ASN A 39 -10.25 -12.75 -5.02
CA ASN A 39 -8.96 -13.09 -4.44
C ASN A 39 -8.10 -13.91 -5.39
N THR A 40 -8.67 -14.92 -6.05
CA THR A 40 -7.92 -15.78 -7.01
C THR A 40 -7.53 -15.03 -8.29
N THR A 41 -8.33 -14.07 -8.75
CA THR A 41 -8.00 -13.26 -9.93
C THR A 41 -6.93 -12.19 -9.67
N TRP A 42 -6.90 -11.63 -8.46
CA TRP A 42 -5.91 -10.62 -8.05
C TRP A 42 -4.62 -11.21 -7.46
N SER A 43 -4.64 -12.43 -6.93
CA SER A 43 -3.47 -13.08 -6.29
C SER A 43 -2.42 -13.63 -7.28
N LYS A 44 -2.36 -13.12 -8.52
CA LYS A 44 -1.39 -13.52 -9.55
C LYS A 44 0.03 -13.02 -9.33
N ARG A 45 0.28 -12.28 -8.26
CA ARG A 45 1.66 -12.09 -7.82
C ARG A 45 2.01 -13.34 -7.05
N GLU A 46 2.84 -14.20 -7.66
CA GLU A 46 3.69 -15.07 -6.85
C GLU A 46 4.17 -14.21 -5.69
N LYS A 47 3.86 -14.63 -4.46
CA LYS A 47 4.52 -14.04 -3.31
C LYS A 47 5.98 -14.41 -3.51
N SER A 48 6.73 -13.57 -4.23
CA SER A 48 8.17 -13.58 -4.15
C SER A 48 8.41 -13.44 -2.67
N VAL A 49 8.79 -14.53 -2.03
CA VAL A 49 9.19 -14.50 -0.63
C VAL A 49 10.44 -13.65 -0.68
N ASN A 50 10.26 -12.34 -0.49
CA ASN A 50 11.36 -11.41 -0.36
C ASN A 50 11.99 -11.76 0.98
N VAL A 51 12.90 -12.73 0.93
CA VAL A 51 13.73 -13.11 2.06
C VAL A 51 14.63 -11.91 2.31
N ILE A 52 14.36 -11.21 3.41
CA ILE A 52 15.20 -10.10 3.86
C ILE A 52 16.54 -10.71 4.26
N LYS A 53 17.61 -10.27 3.60
CA LYS A 53 18.98 -10.67 3.93
C LYS A 53 19.69 -9.49 4.56
N LEU A 54 20.34 -9.71 5.70
CA LEU A 54 21.10 -8.68 6.41
C LEU A 54 22.54 -9.16 6.56
N GLU A 55 23.50 -8.31 6.21
CA GLU A 55 24.92 -8.57 6.44
C GLU A 55 25.34 -7.95 7.77
N ILE A 56 25.87 -8.78 8.66
CA ILE A 56 26.36 -8.36 9.99
C ILE A 56 27.76 -8.94 10.15
N ASN A 57 28.77 -8.07 10.30
CA ASN A 57 30.17 -8.47 10.50
C ASN A 57 30.69 -9.47 9.44
N GLY A 58 30.30 -9.29 8.17
CA GLY A 58 30.68 -10.17 7.06
C GLY A 58 29.91 -11.50 6.96
N LYS A 59 28.92 -11.73 7.84
CA LYS A 59 28.01 -12.89 7.76
C LYS A 59 26.63 -12.44 7.28
N ILE A 60 26.09 -13.14 6.29
CA ILE A 60 24.72 -12.93 5.82
C ILE A 60 23.77 -13.77 6.69
N ILE A 61 22.78 -13.10 7.28
CA ILE A 61 21.63 -13.74 7.93
C ILE A 61 20.39 -13.55 7.04
N ASP A 62 19.57 -14.58 6.94
CA ASP A 62 18.38 -14.62 6.08
C ASP A 62 17.14 -15.22 6.76
N LYS A 63 17.30 -15.76 7.97
CA LYS A 63 16.18 -16.28 8.77
C LYS A 63 15.38 -15.12 9.35
N PRO A 64 14.06 -15.05 9.11
CA PRO A 64 13.23 -13.93 9.56
C PRO A 64 13.30 -13.63 11.05
N VAL A 65 13.39 -14.67 11.89
CA VAL A 65 13.50 -14.53 13.35
C VAL A 65 14.85 -13.91 13.73
N GLU A 66 15.95 -14.41 13.18
CA GLU A 66 17.29 -13.89 13.45
C GLU A 66 17.43 -12.43 12.97
N VAL A 67 16.84 -12.10 11.83
CA VAL A 67 16.79 -10.71 11.31
C VAL A 67 16.00 -9.80 12.24
N ALA A 68 14.81 -10.22 12.67
CA ALA A 68 13.98 -9.45 13.57
C ALA A 68 14.67 -9.21 14.92
N ASP A 69 15.26 -10.25 15.51
CA ASP A 69 15.98 -10.16 16.78
C ASP A 69 17.17 -9.21 16.69
N HIS A 70 17.91 -9.25 15.58
CA HIS A 70 19.02 -8.33 15.37
C HIS A 70 18.56 -6.88 15.23
N LEU A 71 17.51 -6.62 14.45
CA LEU A 71 16.95 -5.28 14.30
C LEU A 71 16.41 -4.73 15.63
N ASN A 72 15.67 -5.56 16.37
CA ASN A 72 15.16 -5.20 17.69
C ASN A 72 16.31 -4.83 18.63
N SER A 73 17.31 -5.70 18.72
CA SER A 73 18.49 -5.45 19.56
C SER A 73 19.24 -4.19 19.12
N HIS A 74 19.41 -3.97 17.82
CA HIS A 74 20.08 -2.78 17.30
C HIS A 74 19.35 -1.50 17.70
N PHE A 75 18.05 -1.40 17.45
CA PHE A 75 17.29 -0.18 17.72
C PHE A 75 17.00 0.06 19.21
N VAL A 76 16.96 -0.98 20.04
CA VAL A 76 16.87 -0.82 21.50
C VAL A 76 18.16 -0.22 22.07
N HIS A 77 19.32 -0.72 21.66
CA HIS A 77 20.61 -0.35 22.26
C HIS A 77 21.35 0.76 21.51
N ILE A 78 20.81 1.27 20.39
CA ILE A 78 21.48 2.30 19.59
C ILE A 78 21.71 3.59 20.40
N ALA A 79 20.79 3.95 21.28
CA ALA A 79 20.93 5.14 22.13
C ALA A 79 22.13 5.01 23.08
N GLU A 80 22.24 3.88 23.78
CA GLU A 80 23.37 3.58 24.68
C GLU A 80 24.69 3.54 23.94
N LYS A 81 24.74 2.81 22.82
CA LYS A 81 25.93 2.73 21.95
C LYS A 81 26.35 4.11 21.42
N THR A 82 25.38 4.97 21.11
CA THR A 82 25.65 6.34 20.64
C THR A 82 26.18 7.22 21.78
N LEU A 83 25.69 7.05 23.00
CA LEU A 83 26.18 7.77 24.18
C LEU A 83 27.59 7.34 24.57
N GLU A 84 27.92 6.05 24.49
CA GLU A 84 29.27 5.54 24.74
C GLU A 84 30.31 6.13 23.77
N ILE A 85 29.94 6.27 22.49
CA ILE A 85 30.81 6.87 21.46
C ILE A 85 30.98 8.38 21.69
N ASN A 86 29.92 9.08 22.12
CA ASN A 86 29.94 10.53 22.25
C ASN A 86 30.38 11.05 23.63
N ASN A 87 30.47 10.20 24.66
CA ASN A 87 30.94 10.61 25.99
C ASN A 87 32.42 11.05 26.03
N THR A 88 33.19 10.82 24.97
CA THR A 88 34.55 11.36 24.78
C THR A 88 34.59 12.71 24.07
N ILE A 89 33.50 13.14 23.42
CA ILE A 89 33.40 14.46 22.79
C ILE A 89 32.78 15.40 23.82
N GLN A 90 33.60 16.33 24.31
CA GLN A 90 33.18 17.33 25.29
C GLN A 90 31.82 17.92 24.92
N ARG A 91 30.93 18.07 25.92
CA ARG A 91 29.62 18.72 25.80
C ARG A 91 29.76 20.08 25.12
N THR A 92 29.69 20.12 23.79
CA THR A 92 29.37 21.32 23.06
C THR A 92 27.91 21.59 23.35
N THR A 93 27.68 22.62 24.17
CA THR A 93 26.33 23.15 24.42
C THR A 93 25.68 23.41 23.07
N LEU A 94 24.73 22.56 22.69
CA LEU A 94 23.92 22.79 21.50
C LEU A 94 23.23 24.15 21.68
N PRO A 95 23.28 25.05 20.68
CA PRO A 95 22.50 26.27 20.73
C PRO A 95 21.01 25.90 20.87
N PRO A 96 20.19 26.73 21.56
CA PRO A 96 18.78 26.46 21.73
C PRO A 96 18.13 26.17 20.39
N LEU A 97 17.47 25.01 20.26
CA LEU A 97 16.65 24.69 19.10
C LEU A 97 15.62 25.82 18.93
N GLN A 98 15.74 26.57 17.85
CA GLN A 98 14.70 27.51 17.44
C GLN A 98 13.43 26.70 17.23
N GLN A 99 12.42 26.92 18.07
CA GLN A 99 11.12 26.29 17.86
C GLN A 99 10.60 26.72 16.48
N PRO A 100 10.25 25.79 15.58
CA PRO A 100 9.62 26.16 14.33
C PRO A 100 8.31 26.88 14.69
N THR A 101 8.22 28.15 14.34
CA THR A 101 7.00 28.93 14.51
C THR A 101 5.90 28.28 13.66
N PHE A 102 4.97 27.57 14.31
CA PHE A 102 3.82 26.88 13.72
C PHE A 102 2.78 27.84 13.10
N GLN A 103 3.19 29.04 12.69
CA GLN A 103 2.32 30.10 12.19
C GLN A 103 1.94 29.88 10.72
N GLN A 104 2.67 29.02 9.99
CA GLN A 104 2.45 28.83 8.55
C GLN A 104 1.34 27.81 8.21
N LEU A 105 0.90 26.96 9.16
CA LEU A 105 -0.07 25.89 8.89
C LEU A 105 -1.54 26.27 9.15
N LEU A 106 -1.82 27.50 9.59
CA LEU A 106 -3.18 27.92 9.98
C LEU A 106 -3.90 28.78 8.92
N HIS A 107 -3.26 29.09 7.79
CA HIS A 107 -3.90 29.86 6.72
C HIS A 107 -4.52 28.93 5.67
N ILE A 108 -5.82 28.66 5.82
CA ILE A 108 -6.65 28.09 4.76
C ILE A 108 -7.10 29.24 3.86
N ARG A 109 -6.88 29.11 2.56
CA ARG A 109 -7.32 30.11 1.58
C ARG A 109 -8.83 30.02 1.36
N GLU A 110 -9.52 31.16 1.36
CA GLU A 110 -10.92 31.23 0.94
C GLU A 110 -11.08 30.85 -0.54
N THR A 111 -12.14 30.11 -0.86
CA THR A 111 -12.45 29.72 -2.24
C THR A 111 -13.10 30.86 -3.03
N ASN A 112 -13.15 30.74 -4.36
CA ASN A 112 -13.83 31.70 -5.24
C ASN A 112 -14.85 30.98 -6.14
N VAL A 113 -15.96 31.66 -6.47
CA VAL A 113 -16.98 31.23 -7.44
C VAL A 113 -16.40 30.63 -8.73
N ASN A 114 -15.32 31.21 -9.28
CA ASN A 114 -14.71 30.69 -10.50
C ASN A 114 -14.00 29.34 -10.30
N GLU A 115 -13.36 29.14 -9.15
CA GLU A 115 -12.74 27.88 -8.76
C GLU A 115 -13.81 26.80 -8.60
N VAL A 116 -14.86 27.10 -7.83
CA VAL A 116 -15.99 26.19 -7.60
C VAL A 116 -16.66 25.82 -8.93
N ARG A 117 -16.91 26.79 -9.81
CA ARG A 117 -17.53 26.55 -11.12
C ARG A 117 -16.67 25.67 -12.02
N THR A 118 -15.36 25.90 -12.04
CA THR A 118 -14.42 25.07 -12.83
C THR A 118 -14.44 23.63 -12.32
N ILE A 119 -14.36 23.43 -11.01
CA ILE A 119 -14.41 22.09 -10.40
C ILE A 119 -15.72 21.38 -10.72
N ILE A 120 -16.87 22.07 -10.64
CA ILE A 120 -18.19 21.51 -11.00
C ILE A 120 -18.22 21.07 -12.47
N ASN A 121 -17.66 21.86 -13.38
CA ASN A 121 -17.65 21.54 -14.80
C ASN A 121 -16.67 20.39 -15.14
N ASP A 122 -15.56 20.28 -14.39
CA ASP A 122 -14.54 19.24 -14.60
C ASP A 122 -14.89 17.90 -13.93
N LEU A 123 -15.89 17.90 -13.04
CA LEU A 123 -16.42 16.67 -12.45
C LEU A 123 -17.07 15.81 -13.53
N LYS A 124 -16.48 14.64 -13.77
CA LYS A 124 -17.05 13.65 -14.70
C LYS A 124 -18.45 13.26 -14.23
N SER A 125 -19.43 13.35 -15.12
CA SER A 125 -20.76 12.79 -14.92
C SER A 125 -20.68 11.26 -14.81
N LYS A 126 -20.53 10.78 -13.58
CA LYS A 126 -20.73 9.37 -13.25
C LYS A 126 -22.08 9.27 -12.57
N THR A 127 -22.99 8.50 -13.13
CA THR A 127 -24.23 8.08 -12.45
C THR A 127 -23.82 7.14 -11.32
N SER A 128 -23.61 7.69 -10.15
CA SER A 128 -23.51 6.93 -8.91
C SER A 128 -24.59 7.48 -8.00
N SER A 129 -25.77 6.87 -8.05
CA SER A 129 -26.84 7.15 -7.11
C SER A 129 -26.40 6.74 -5.70
N GLY A 130 -26.71 7.58 -4.72
CA GLY A 130 -26.66 7.19 -3.31
C GLY A 130 -27.77 6.19 -3.00
N LEU A 131 -27.84 5.73 -1.74
CA LEU A 131 -28.91 4.85 -1.26
C LEU A 131 -30.32 5.47 -1.43
N ASP A 132 -30.41 6.79 -1.62
CA ASP A 132 -31.63 7.57 -1.76
C ASP A 132 -32.15 7.72 -3.21
N GLU A 133 -31.53 7.04 -4.18
CA GLU A 133 -32.03 6.84 -5.56
C GLU A 133 -32.51 8.11 -6.29
N ILE A 134 -32.02 9.29 -5.90
CA ILE A 134 -32.23 10.52 -6.66
C ILE A 134 -31.14 10.65 -7.73
N SER A 135 -31.56 10.81 -8.98
CA SER A 135 -30.72 11.13 -10.15
C SER A 135 -31.20 12.42 -10.79
#